data_AF-A0A2V6TFH6-F1
#
_entry.id   AF-A0A2V6TFH6-F1
#
_cell.length_a   1.000
_cell.length_b   1.000
_cell.length_c   1.000
_cell.angle_alpha   90.00
_cell.angle_beta   90.00
_cell.angle_gamma   90.00
#
_symmetry.space_group_name_H-M   'P 1'
#
loop_
_entity.id
_entity.type
_entity.pdbx_description
1 polymer ?
#
loop_
_entity_poly.entity_id
_entity_poly.type
_entity_poly.pdbx_seq_one_letter_code
_entity_poly.pdbx_strand_id
1 'polypeptide(L)'
;KRAMTLDPACPEGREIVKKLVATADVVVANLPPEVLRSLALDLESLRRVKPDIILTTVTAFGAGGPWSAKHGFDGIGQVMCGSAYLTGTPEQPLRAAVPWVDCGTASLAAFGTLAA
;
A
#
# COMPACT_ATOMS: atom_id res chain seq x y z
N LYS A 1 -10.02 8.37 12.77
CA LYS A 1 -9.31 9.11 11.68
C LYS A 1 -9.94 10.49 11.53
N ARG A 2 -9.15 11.50 11.16
CA ARG A 2 -9.66 12.76 10.58
C ARG A 2 -9.46 12.67 9.07
N ALA A 3 -10.30 13.33 8.27
CA ALA A 3 -10.25 13.25 6.81
C ALA A 3 -10.16 14.65 6.20
N MET A 4 -9.48 14.76 5.07
CA MET A 4 -9.33 15.98 4.29
C MET A 4 -9.17 15.59 2.82
N THR A 5 -9.85 16.29 1.92
CA THR A 5 -9.60 16.18 0.49
C THR A 5 -8.34 16.97 0.15
N LEU A 6 -7.40 16.35 -0.57
CA LEU A 6 -6.13 16.95 -0.95
C LEU A 6 -5.72 16.39 -2.30
N ASP A 7 -5.37 17.27 -3.24
CA ASP A 7 -4.73 16.88 -4.49
C ASP A 7 -3.21 17.05 -4.38
N PRO A 8 -2.43 15.98 -4.23
CA PRO A 8 -0.97 16.06 -4.15
C PRO A 8 -0.28 16.33 -5.50
N ALA A 9 -1.03 16.35 -6.62
CA ALA A 9 -0.47 16.63 -7.94
C ALA A 9 -0.25 18.13 -8.18
N CYS A 10 -1.04 19.01 -7.55
CA CYS A 10 -0.90 20.46 -7.72
C CYS A 10 0.21 21.05 -6.81
N PRO A 11 0.83 22.18 -7.20
CA PRO A 11 1.90 22.82 -6.41
C PRO A 11 1.48 23.14 -4.96
N GLU A 12 0.27 23.67 -4.77
CA GLU A 12 -0.26 24.05 -3.46
C GLU A 12 -0.51 22.82 -2.58
N GLY A 13 -1.01 21.74 -3.18
CA GLY A 13 -1.23 20.47 -2.50
C GLY A 13 0.07 19.82 -2.06
N ARG A 14 1.13 19.90 -2.87
CA ARG A 14 2.48 19.43 -2.50
C ARG A 14 3.03 20.18 -1.28
N GLU A 15 2.80 21.48 -1.18
CA GLU A 15 3.20 22.24 0.02
C GLU A 15 2.43 21.82 1.27
N ILE A 16 1.13 21.49 1.14
CA ILE A 16 0.34 20.94 2.25
C ILE A 16 0.87 19.56 2.64
N VAL A 17 1.14 18.67 1.68
CA VAL A 17 1.74 17.35 1.94
C VAL A 17 3.05 17.49 2.71
N LYS A 18 3.97 18.37 2.28
CA LYS A 18 5.24 18.61 2.98
C LYS A 18 5.02 19.03 4.43
N LYS A 19 4.07 19.94 4.70
CA LYS A 19 3.74 20.36 6.07
C LYS A 19 3.19 19.21 6.92
N LEU A 20 2.35 18.35 6.34
CA LEU A 20 1.84 17.16 7.03
C LEU A 20 2.97 16.18 7.34
N VAL A 21 3.80 15.86 6.34
CA VAL A 21 4.95 14.95 6.46
C VAL A 21 5.95 15.43 7.50
N ALA A 22 6.22 16.73 7.58
CA ALA A 22 7.13 17.32 8.57
C ALA A 22 6.72 17.03 10.03
N THR A 23 5.44 16.70 10.26
CA THR A 23 4.88 16.41 11.59
C THR A 23 4.45 14.95 11.77
N ALA A 24 4.58 14.13 10.74
CA ALA A 24 4.13 12.74 10.77
C ALA A 24 5.28 11.82 11.17
N ASP A 25 5.00 10.77 11.94
CA ASP A 25 5.97 9.69 12.19
C ASP A 25 5.96 8.65 11.06
N VAL A 26 4.76 8.40 10.51
CA VAL A 26 4.53 7.35 9.51
C VAL A 26 3.66 7.88 8.37
N VAL A 27 4.08 7.58 7.13
CA VAL A 27 3.23 7.64 5.94
C VAL A 27 2.85 6.23 5.52
N VAL A 28 1.55 5.98 5.32
CA VAL A 28 1.04 4.70 4.83
C VAL A 28 0.41 4.92 3.47
N ALA A 29 0.86 4.18 2.45
CA ALA A 29 0.34 4.32 1.09
C ALA A 29 0.30 2.98 0.34
N ASN A 30 -0.81 2.68 -0.33
CA ASN A 30 -1.00 1.49 -1.16
C ASN A 30 -1.07 1.87 -2.65
N LEU A 31 -0.18 2.76 -3.09
CA LEU A 31 -0.06 3.22 -4.47
C LEU A 31 1.09 2.50 -5.18
N PRO A 32 1.01 2.32 -6.52
CA PRO A 32 2.14 1.82 -7.28
C PRO A 32 3.40 2.68 -7.08
N PRO A 33 4.62 2.10 -7.09
CA PRO A 33 5.86 2.84 -6.85
C PRO A 33 6.06 4.05 -7.77
N GLU A 34 5.64 3.96 -9.03
CA GLU A 34 5.70 5.06 -10.00
C GLU A 34 4.77 6.22 -9.65
N VAL A 35 3.61 5.93 -9.07
CA VAL A 35 2.67 6.95 -8.61
C VAL A 35 3.19 7.62 -7.34
N LEU A 36 3.80 6.85 -6.42
CA LEU A 36 4.46 7.44 -5.25
C LEU A 36 5.56 8.43 -5.66
N ARG A 37 6.41 8.06 -6.63
CA ARG A 37 7.46 8.94 -7.14
C ARG A 37 6.90 10.18 -7.82
N SER A 38 5.86 10.06 -8.65
CA SER A 38 5.26 11.21 -9.35
C SER A 38 4.61 12.22 -8.41
N LEU A 39 4.16 11.76 -7.24
CA LEU A 39 3.57 12.57 -6.18
C LEU A 39 4.58 13.00 -5.10
N ALA A 40 5.86 12.65 -5.23
CA ALA A 40 6.91 12.87 -4.22
C ALA A 40 6.57 12.28 -2.84
N LEU A 41 5.91 11.12 -2.83
CA LEU A 41 5.54 10.33 -1.66
C LEU A 41 6.37 9.04 -1.51
N ASP A 42 7.38 8.83 -2.35
CA ASP A 42 8.36 7.77 -2.17
C ASP A 42 9.32 8.09 -1.00
N LEU A 43 10.00 7.07 -0.48
CA LEU A 43 10.82 7.20 0.72
C LEU A 43 11.95 8.23 0.56
N GLU A 44 12.56 8.34 -0.62
CA GLU A 44 13.64 9.31 -0.86
C GLU A 44 13.09 10.73 -0.80
N SER A 45 11.97 10.98 -1.48
CA SER A 45 11.27 12.27 -1.45
C SER A 45 10.83 12.66 -0.04
N LEU A 46 10.26 11.72 0.72
CA LEU A 46 9.81 11.97 2.10
C LEU A 46 10.98 12.26 3.05
N ARG A 47 12.10 11.54 2.93
CA ARG A 47 13.30 11.74 3.76
C ARG A 47 13.95 13.11 3.57
N ARG A 48 13.75 13.75 2.41
CA ARG A 48 14.18 15.14 2.19
C ARG A 48 13.40 16.15 3.06
N VAL A 49 12.20 15.80 3.52
CA VAL A 49 11.38 16.61 4.42
C VAL A 49 11.61 16.22 5.88
N LYS A 50 11.59 14.91 6.17
CA LYS A 50 11.76 14.36 7.52
C LYS A 50 12.67 13.11 7.47
N PRO A 51 13.95 13.22 7.86
CA PRO A 51 14.93 12.14 7.67
C PRO A 51 14.60 10.81 8.38
N ASP A 52 13.89 10.87 9.51
CA ASP A 52 13.47 9.75 10.35
C ASP A 52 12.06 9.22 10.01
N ILE A 53 11.43 9.70 8.92
CA ILE A 53 10.10 9.24 8.51
C ILE A 53 10.08 7.76 8.17
N ILE A 54 9.00 7.08 8.58
CA ILE A 54 8.71 5.71 8.15
C ILE A 54 7.71 5.76 6.99
N LEU A 55 8.03 5.07 5.88
CA LEU A 55 7.08 4.81 4.80
C LEU A 55 6.69 3.33 4.81
N THR A 56 5.41 3.06 5.07
CA THR A 56 4.82 1.73 4.89
C THR A 56 4.07 1.68 3.57
N THR A 57 4.54 0.84 2.65
CA THR A 57 3.86 0.62 1.37
C THR A 57 3.28 -0.78 1.26
N VAL A 58 2.15 -0.88 0.57
CA VAL A 58 1.52 -2.15 0.23
C VAL A 58 1.37 -2.24 -1.28
N THR A 59 1.86 -3.34 -1.84
CA THR A 59 1.64 -3.74 -3.23
C THR A 59 1.28 -5.22 -3.26
N ALA A 60 0.56 -5.67 -4.28
CA ALA A 60 0.11 -7.06 -4.34
C ALA A 60 1.26 -8.08 -4.52
N PHE A 61 2.37 -7.66 -5.14
CA PHE A 61 3.46 -8.57 -5.54
C PHE A 61 4.85 -8.16 -5.03
N GLY A 62 4.93 -7.12 -4.19
CA GLY A 62 6.21 -6.62 -3.67
C GLY A 62 7.13 -6.02 -4.75
N ALA A 63 8.37 -5.75 -4.36
CA ALA A 63 9.40 -5.17 -5.23
C ALA A 63 10.35 -6.27 -5.79
N GLY A 64 10.92 -6.03 -6.98
CA GLY A 64 12.06 -6.81 -7.49
C GLY A 64 11.72 -8.13 -8.22
N GLY A 65 10.46 -8.36 -8.59
CA GLY A 65 10.01 -9.56 -9.31
C GLY A 65 9.29 -9.27 -10.63
N PRO A 66 9.03 -10.29 -11.47
CA PRO A 66 8.40 -10.12 -12.80
C PRO A 66 6.98 -9.54 -12.74
N TRP A 67 6.34 -9.56 -11.56
CA TRP A 67 5.00 -9.02 -11.33
C TRP A 67 4.98 -7.75 -10.49
N SER A 68 6.14 -7.16 -10.15
CA SER A 68 6.19 -5.98 -9.27
C SER A 68 5.47 -4.75 -9.84
N ALA A 69 5.26 -4.69 -11.15
CA ALA A 69 4.51 -3.64 -11.84
C ALA A 69 3.03 -4.01 -12.07
N LYS A 70 2.59 -5.21 -11.68
CA LYS A 70 1.19 -5.63 -11.83
C LYS A 70 0.37 -5.10 -10.67
N HIS A 71 -0.80 -4.57 -11.01
CA HIS A 71 -1.83 -4.27 -10.03
C HIS A 71 -2.44 -5.56 -9.51
N GLY A 72 -2.83 -5.55 -8.24
CA GLY A 72 -3.52 -6.67 -7.63
C GLY A 72 -4.45 -6.18 -6.54
N PHE A 73 -5.48 -6.99 -6.32
CA PHE A 73 -6.47 -6.82 -5.27
C PHE A 73 -6.65 -8.17 -4.58
N ASP A 74 -7.29 -8.18 -3.42
CA ASP A 74 -7.53 -9.38 -2.62
C ASP A 74 -7.90 -10.62 -3.45
N GLY A 75 -8.89 -10.50 -4.35
CA GLY A 75 -9.33 -11.64 -5.13
C GLY A 75 -8.27 -12.24 -6.06
N ILE A 76 -7.38 -11.41 -6.62
CA ILE A 76 -6.22 -11.91 -7.38
C ILE A 76 -5.30 -12.66 -6.41
N GLY A 77 -5.01 -12.08 -5.26
CA GLY A 77 -4.22 -12.75 -4.22
C GLY A 77 -4.79 -14.13 -3.84
N GLN A 78 -6.09 -14.21 -3.58
CA GLN A 78 -6.77 -15.46 -3.23
C GLN A 78 -6.68 -16.54 -4.31
N VAL A 79 -6.80 -16.15 -5.59
CA VAL A 79 -6.67 -17.10 -6.70
C VAL A 79 -5.21 -17.55 -6.84
N MET A 80 -4.28 -16.61 -6.80
CA MET A 80 -2.87 -16.88 -7.05
C MET A 80 -2.21 -17.69 -5.93
N CYS A 81 -2.67 -17.56 -4.67
CA CYS A 81 -2.16 -18.35 -3.55
C CYS A 81 -2.86 -19.72 -3.38
N GLY A 82 -3.80 -20.07 -4.26
CA GLY A 82 -4.55 -21.33 -4.21
C GLY A 82 -5.69 -21.36 -3.18
N SER A 83 -5.91 -20.27 -2.43
CA SER A 83 -7.02 -20.18 -1.46
C SER A 83 -8.39 -20.37 -2.13
N ALA A 84 -8.57 -19.84 -3.35
CA ALA A 84 -9.80 -20.01 -4.10
C ALA A 84 -10.04 -21.47 -4.53
N TYR A 85 -8.99 -22.27 -4.70
CA TYR A 85 -9.10 -23.71 -5.00
C TYR A 85 -9.51 -24.52 -3.76
N LEU A 86 -9.05 -24.09 -2.58
CA LEU A 86 -9.38 -24.71 -1.29
C LEU A 86 -10.77 -24.31 -0.76
N THR A 87 -11.47 -23.42 -1.47
CA THR A 87 -12.75 -22.85 -1.07
C THR A 87 -13.80 -23.13 -2.16
N GLY A 88 -15.04 -23.43 -1.76
CA GLY A 88 -16.10 -23.84 -2.70
C GLY A 88 -16.21 -25.37 -2.84
N THR A 89 -16.60 -25.85 -4.01
CA THR A 89 -16.63 -27.29 -4.33
C THR A 89 -15.52 -27.66 -5.32
N PRO A 90 -15.16 -28.95 -5.46
CA PRO A 90 -14.13 -29.36 -6.43
C PRO A 90 -14.42 -28.89 -7.87
N GLU A 91 -15.69 -28.83 -8.27
CA GLU A 91 -16.12 -28.39 -9.60
C GLU A 91 -16.31 -26.86 -9.70
N GLN A 92 -16.47 -26.20 -8.55
CA GLN A 92 -16.68 -24.75 -8.47
C GLN A 92 -15.80 -24.14 -7.38
N PRO A 93 -14.49 -23.94 -7.66
CA PRO A 93 -13.63 -23.11 -6.85
C PRO A 93 -14.19 -21.70 -6.69
N LEU A 94 -14.21 -21.19 -5.47
CA LEU A 94 -14.76 -19.89 -5.14
C LEU A 94 -13.77 -19.12 -4.27
N ARG A 95 -13.72 -17.81 -4.46
CA ARG A 95 -13.02 -16.94 -3.49
C ARG A 95 -13.84 -16.86 -2.20
N ALA A 96 -13.16 -16.68 -1.08
CA ALA A 96 -13.81 -16.30 0.16
C ALA A 96 -14.46 -14.91 -0.02
N ALA A 97 -15.66 -14.74 0.54
CA ALA A 97 -16.36 -13.45 0.52
C ALA A 97 -15.64 -12.39 1.36
N VAL A 98 -14.94 -12.82 2.41
CA VAL A 98 -14.12 -11.94 3.26
C VAL A 98 -12.79 -11.67 2.56
N PRO A 99 -12.34 -10.41 2.46
CA PRO A 99 -11.07 -10.05 1.83
C PRO A 99 -9.89 -10.33 2.77
N TRP A 100 -9.65 -11.61 3.05
CA TRP A 100 -8.68 -12.03 4.06
C TRP A 100 -7.24 -11.69 3.68
N VAL A 101 -6.92 -11.63 2.37
CA VAL A 101 -5.59 -11.24 1.89
C VAL A 101 -5.34 -9.77 2.21
N ASP A 102 -6.33 -8.90 1.97
CA ASP A 102 -6.21 -7.48 2.33
C ASP A 102 -6.11 -7.29 3.86
N CYS A 103 -6.96 -7.96 4.64
CA CYS A 103 -6.91 -7.87 6.11
C CYS A 103 -5.59 -8.39 6.69
N GLY A 104 -5.11 -9.53 6.19
CA GLY A 104 -3.83 -10.11 6.57
C GLY A 104 -2.67 -9.19 6.20
N THR A 105 -2.68 -8.66 4.97
CA THR A 105 -1.66 -7.71 4.49
C THR A 105 -1.65 -6.44 5.32
N ALA A 106 -2.80 -5.87 5.65
CA ALA A 106 -2.90 -4.68 6.51
C ALA A 106 -2.36 -4.95 7.94
N SER A 107 -2.63 -6.13 8.48
CA SER A 107 -2.12 -6.54 9.80
C SER A 107 -0.60 -6.66 9.79
N LEU A 108 -0.05 -7.36 8.79
CA LEU A 108 1.39 -7.50 8.61
C LEU A 108 2.07 -6.16 8.33
N ALA A 109 1.44 -5.28 7.55
CA ALA A 109 1.94 -3.93 7.31
C ALA A 109 2.01 -3.13 8.62
N ALA A 110 0.98 -3.20 9.47
CA ALA A 110 1.00 -2.56 10.78
C ALA A 110 2.11 -3.11 11.69
N PHE A 111 2.31 -4.43 11.71
CA PHE A 111 3.44 -5.02 12.43
C PHE A 111 4.79 -4.55 11.89
N GLY A 112 4.95 -4.47 10.56
CA GLY A 112 6.15 -3.94 9.93
C GLY A 112 6.40 -2.48 10.29
N THR A 113 5.35 -1.65 10.31
CA THR A 113 5.45 -0.25 10.77
C THR A 113 5.92 -0.15 12.22
N LEU A 114 5.39 -0.99 13.12
CA LEU A 114 5.75 -0.97 14.55
C LEU A 114 7.19 -1.44 14.82
N ALA A 115 7.77 -2.22 13.91
CA ALA A 115 9.13 -2.76 14.03
C ALA A 115 10.22 -1.87 13.40
N ALA A 116 9.84 -0.86 12.61
CA ALA A 116 10.74 0.05 11.90
C ALA A 116 11.21 1.20 12.79
#